data_AF-A0A7J8HJ77-F1
#
_entry.id   AF-A0A7J8HJ77-F1
#
_cell.length_a   1.000
_cell.length_b   1.000
_cell.length_c   1.000
_cell.angle_alpha   90.00
_cell.angle_beta   90.00
_cell.angle_gamma   90.00
#
_symmetry.space_group_name_H-M   'P 1'
#
loop_
_entity.id
_entity.type
_entity.pdbx_description
1 polymer ?
#
loop_
_entity_poly.entity_id
_entity_poly.type
_entity_poly.pdbx_seq_one_letter_code
_entity_poly.pdbx_strand_id
1 'polypeptide(L)'
;MSTGDSFETRFEKIDNLLRDPKSEVNSDCLLDGLDALVYDLDFPALRKNKNIDNFLSRYKDTINKMRDLRMKAEDYEVVKVIGRGAFGEVQLVRHKSTRKVYAMKLLSKFEMIKRSDSAFFWEERDIMAFANSPWVVQV
;
A
#
# COMPACT_ATOMS: atom_id res chain seq x y z
N MET A 1 -17.28 -12.06 -36.57
CA MET A 1 -17.59 -12.47 -35.19
C MET A 1 -16.27 -12.57 -34.46
N SER A 2 -16.04 -11.71 -33.44
CA SER A 2 -14.80 -11.73 -32.67
C SER A 2 -14.72 -13.07 -31.92
N THR A 3 -13.81 -13.95 -32.32
CA THR A 3 -13.44 -15.12 -31.51
C THR A 3 -12.91 -14.59 -30.19
N GLY A 4 -13.70 -14.74 -29.11
CA GLY A 4 -13.26 -14.35 -27.77
C GLY A 4 -12.01 -15.13 -27.38
N ASP A 5 -11.21 -14.53 -26.49
CA ASP A 5 -10.03 -15.19 -25.94
C ASP A 5 -10.37 -16.58 -25.38
N SER A 6 -9.48 -17.56 -25.57
CA SER A 6 -9.64 -18.89 -24.99
C SER A 6 -9.64 -18.82 -23.46
N PHE A 7 -10.06 -19.91 -22.80
CA PHE A 7 -10.02 -19.98 -21.34
C PHE A 7 -8.59 -19.81 -20.82
N GLU A 8 -7.63 -20.48 -21.43
CA GLU A 8 -6.21 -20.46 -21.07
C GLU A 8 -5.66 -19.04 -21.17
N THR A 9 -5.94 -18.35 -22.28
CA THR A 9 -5.51 -16.97 -22.48
C THR A 9 -6.11 -16.03 -21.44
N ARG A 10 -7.39 -16.19 -21.08
CA ARG A 10 -8.01 -15.37 -20.02
C ARG A 10 -7.40 -15.65 -18.65
N PHE A 11 -7.10 -16.91 -18.36
CA PHE A 11 -6.47 -17.31 -17.10
C PHE A 11 -5.05 -16.74 -16.98
N GLU A 12 -4.23 -16.90 -18.02
CA GLU A 12 -2.87 -16.35 -18.08
C GLU A 12 -2.86 -14.83 -17.98
N LYS A 13 -3.82 -14.14 -18.61
CA LYS A 13 -3.98 -12.69 -18.47
C LYS A 13 -4.19 -12.28 -17.01
N ILE A 14 -5.05 -12.97 -16.26
CA ILE A 14 -5.28 -12.67 -14.85
C ILE A 14 -4.01 -12.95 -14.02
N ASP A 15 -3.37 -14.10 -14.18
CA ASP A 15 -2.15 -14.44 -13.42
C ASP A 15 -1.02 -13.43 -13.69
N ASN A 16 -0.86 -12.99 -14.94
CA ASN A 16 0.11 -11.96 -15.30
C ASN A 16 -0.23 -10.60 -14.65
N LEU A 17 -1.50 -10.19 -14.64
CA LEU A 17 -1.93 -8.95 -14.00
C LEU A 17 -1.73 -8.96 -12.47
N LEU A 18 -1.83 -10.12 -11.82
CA LEU A 18 -1.60 -10.27 -10.39
C LEU A 18 -0.11 -10.17 -10.00
N ARG A 19 0.80 -10.45 -10.95
CA ARG A 19 2.26 -10.47 -10.76
C ARG A 19 2.96 -9.22 -11.26
N ASP A 20 2.36 -8.48 -12.19
CA ASP A 20 2.95 -7.28 -12.76
C ASP A 20 2.99 -6.15 -11.71
N PRO A 21 4.19 -5.66 -11.31
CA PRO A 21 4.32 -4.59 -10.31
C PRO A 21 3.73 -3.25 -10.76
N LYS A 22 3.45 -3.07 -12.06
CA LYS A 22 2.79 -1.85 -12.59
C LYS A 22 1.28 -1.99 -12.69
N SER A 23 0.74 -3.19 -12.47
CA SER A 23 -0.69 -3.45 -12.52
C SER A 23 -1.38 -2.89 -11.29
N GLU A 24 -2.51 -2.20 -11.48
CA GLU A 24 -3.36 -1.70 -10.39
C GLU A 24 -4.00 -2.82 -9.56
N VAL A 25 -4.04 -4.04 -10.11
CA VAL A 25 -4.61 -5.22 -9.46
C VAL A 25 -3.54 -6.25 -9.09
N ASN A 26 -2.28 -5.83 -8.93
CA ASN A 26 -1.25 -6.71 -8.40
C ASN A 26 -1.62 -7.20 -6.98
N SER A 27 -0.95 -8.26 -6.54
CA SER A 27 -1.27 -8.92 -5.26
C SER A 27 -1.22 -7.98 -4.05
N ASP A 28 -0.25 -7.06 -3.98
CA ASP A 28 -0.14 -6.09 -2.90
C ASP A 28 -1.28 -5.05 -2.93
N CYS A 29 -1.68 -4.58 -4.12
CA CYS A 29 -2.79 -3.65 -4.27
C CYS A 29 -4.14 -4.28 -3.89
N LEU A 30 -4.36 -5.56 -4.20
CA LEU A 30 -5.55 -6.27 -3.75
C LEU A 30 -5.58 -6.44 -2.22
N LEU A 31 -4.43 -6.69 -1.60
CA LEU A 31 -4.30 -6.73 -0.14
C LEU A 31 -4.55 -5.36 0.49
N ASP A 32 -4.09 -4.27 -0.12
CA ASP A 32 -4.37 -2.91 0.33
C ASP A 32 -5.88 -2.62 0.31
N GLY A 33 -6.59 -3.04 -0.74
CA GLY A 33 -8.04 -2.89 -0.82
C GLY A 33 -8.78 -3.61 0.31
N LEU A 34 -8.37 -4.85 0.61
CA LEU A 34 -8.97 -5.64 1.69
C LEU A 34 -8.62 -5.08 3.07
N ASP A 35 -7.38 -4.62 3.26
CA ASP A 35 -6.92 -4.02 4.50
C ASP A 35 -7.63 -2.69 4.80
N ALA A 36 -7.75 -1.82 3.79
CA ALA A 36 -8.49 -0.57 3.86
C ALA A 36 -9.97 -0.82 4.15
N LEU A 37 -10.59 -1.82 3.50
CA LEU A 37 -11.99 -2.17 3.75
C LEU A 37 -12.21 -2.60 5.21
N VAL A 38 -11.32 -3.40 5.80
CA VAL A 38 -11.40 -3.74 7.23
C VAL A 38 -11.21 -2.50 8.10
N TYR A 39 -10.24 -1.64 7.77
CA TYR A 39 -9.96 -0.41 8.52
C TYR A 39 -11.16 0.54 8.55
N ASP A 40 -11.81 0.77 7.40
CA ASP A 40 -12.92 1.71 7.27
C ASP A 40 -14.25 1.16 7.83
N LEU A 41 -14.38 -0.16 7.99
CA LEU A 41 -15.60 -0.80 8.50
C LEU A 41 -15.58 -1.11 10.00
N ASP A 42 -14.41 -1.19 10.64
CA ASP A 42 -14.27 -1.62 12.04
C ASP A 42 -14.62 -0.52 13.06
N PHE A 43 -15.83 0.02 12.94
CA PHE A 43 -16.39 1.02 13.84
C PHE A 43 -17.68 0.49 14.49
N PRO A 44 -17.92 0.72 15.80
CA PRO A 44 -19.12 0.25 16.49
C PRO A 44 -20.45 0.66 15.83
N ALA A 45 -20.48 1.85 15.22
CA ALA A 45 -21.67 2.34 14.51
C ALA A 45 -21.96 1.51 13.24
N LEU A 46 -20.93 1.11 12.50
CA LEU A 46 -21.05 0.36 11.24
C LEU A 46 -21.31 -1.13 11.48
N ARG A 47 -20.74 -1.70 12.55
CA ARG A 47 -20.97 -3.10 12.97
C ARG A 47 -22.42 -3.42 13.35
N LYS A 48 -23.29 -2.41 13.50
CA LYS A 48 -24.74 -2.64 13.63
C LYS A 48 -25.34 -3.31 12.40
N ASN A 49 -24.72 -3.15 11.23
CA ASN A 49 -25.09 -3.87 10.02
C ASN A 49 -24.52 -5.29 10.07
N LYS A 50 -25.42 -6.29 10.08
CA LYS A 50 -25.05 -7.71 10.13
C LYS A 50 -24.08 -8.14 9.03
N ASN A 51 -24.18 -7.57 7.83
CA ASN A 51 -23.26 -7.91 6.73
C ASN A 51 -21.83 -7.44 7.04
N ILE A 52 -21.68 -6.24 7.60
CA ILE A 52 -20.39 -5.68 8.01
C ILE A 52 -19.80 -6.51 9.15
N ASP A 53 -20.60 -6.79 10.18
CA ASP A 53 -20.11 -7.54 11.33
C ASP A 53 -19.72 -8.98 10.98
N ASN A 54 -20.51 -9.66 10.13
CA ASN A 54 -20.17 -10.98 9.64
C ASN A 54 -18.89 -10.98 8.80
N PHE A 55 -18.71 -9.97 7.93
CA PHE A 55 -17.49 -9.80 7.14
C PHE A 55 -16.26 -9.60 8.04
N LEU A 56 -16.35 -8.64 8.98
CA LEU A 56 -15.25 -8.36 9.91
C LEU A 56 -14.93 -9.57 10.78
N SER A 57 -15.94 -10.26 11.30
CA SER A 57 -15.75 -11.47 12.11
C SER A 57 -15.04 -12.59 11.33
N ARG A 58 -15.22 -12.65 10.00
CA ARG A 58 -14.56 -13.64 9.15
C ARG A 58 -13.11 -13.27 8.79
N TYR A 59 -12.84 -11.99 8.52
CA TYR A 59 -11.58 -11.58 7.89
C TYR A 59 -10.63 -10.81 8.81
N LYS A 60 -11.10 -10.23 9.93
CA LYS A 60 -10.29 -9.36 10.79
C LYS A 60 -9.00 -10.03 11.25
N ASP A 61 -9.06 -11.25 11.79
CA ASP A 61 -7.86 -11.94 12.29
C ASP A 61 -6.89 -12.30 11.16
N THR A 62 -7.42 -12.71 10.00
CA THR A 62 -6.61 -12.97 8.80
C THR A 62 -5.89 -11.70 8.35
N ILE A 63 -6.57 -10.55 8.35
CA ILE A 63 -5.97 -9.27 7.96
C ILE A 63 -4.97 -8.77 8.98
N ASN A 64 -5.22 -8.95 10.28
CA ASN A 64 -4.23 -8.64 11.31
C ASN A 64 -2.95 -9.47 11.12
N LYS A 65 -3.09 -10.78 10.85
CA LYS A 65 -1.94 -11.63 10.52
C LYS A 65 -1.19 -11.14 9.27
N MET A 66 -1.91 -10.69 8.24
CA MET A 66 -1.27 -10.12 7.04
C MET A 66 -0.55 -8.81 7.34
N ARG A 67 -1.12 -7.92 8.18
CA ARG A 67 -0.46 -6.68 8.63
C ARG A 67 0.86 -6.98 9.35
N ASP A 68 0.88 -8.02 10.19
CA ASP A 68 2.10 -8.41 10.93
C ASP A 68 3.21 -8.93 10.01
N LEU A 69 2.83 -9.67 8.96
CA LEU A 69 3.74 -10.26 7.98
C LEU A 69 4.25 -9.26 6.93
N ARG A 70 3.46 -8.25 6.57
CA ARG A 70 3.86 -7.19 5.65
C ARG A 70 4.85 -6.23 6.31
N MET A 71 5.55 -5.47 5.46
CA MET A 71 6.47 -4.43 5.91
C MET A 71 5.72 -3.36 6.70
N LYS A 72 6.25 -2.98 7.85
CA LYS A 72 5.67 -1.97 8.75
C LYS A 72 6.74 -1.02 9.28
N ALA A 73 6.31 0.14 9.79
CA ALA A 73 7.22 1.17 10.28
C ALA A 73 8.14 0.66 11.40
N GLU A 74 7.65 -0.28 12.21
CA GLU A 74 8.38 -0.90 13.30
C GLU A 74 9.53 -1.80 12.83
N ASP A 75 9.61 -2.13 11.55
CA ASP A 75 10.75 -2.87 10.97
C ASP A 75 11.99 -1.96 10.80
N TYR A 76 11.83 -0.65 11.02
CA TYR A 76 12.87 0.36 10.88
C TYR A 76 13.24 0.98 12.23
N GLU A 77 14.53 1.27 12.40
CA GLU A 77 15.07 2.09 13.48
C GLU A 77 15.26 3.51 12.95
N VAL A 78 14.64 4.49 13.61
CA VAL A 78 14.79 5.90 13.25
C VAL A 78 16.10 6.43 13.81
N VAL A 79 17.00 6.84 12.93
CA VAL A 79 18.31 7.41 13.30
C VAL A 79 18.16 8.90 13.57
N LYS A 80 17.55 9.64 12.64
CA LYS A 80 17.38 11.09 12.73
C LYS A 80 16.30 11.59 11.77
N VAL A 81 15.55 12.61 12.17
CA VAL A 81 14.72 13.39 11.23
C VAL A 81 15.62 14.32 10.40
N ILE A 82 15.56 14.20 9.08
CA ILE A 82 16.41 14.94 8.14
C ILE A 82 15.66 15.99 7.31
N GLY A 83 14.33 15.98 7.33
CA GLY A 83 13.51 16.99 6.66
C GLY A 83 12.10 17.05 7.22
N ARG A 84 11.45 18.21 7.10
CA ARG A 84 10.05 18.42 7.47
C ARG A 84 9.35 19.21 6.37
N GLY A 85 8.14 18.79 6.03
CA GLY A 85 7.32 19.39 4.99
C GLY A 85 5.87 19.58 5.43
N ALA A 86 5.04 20.08 4.51
CA ALA A 86 3.65 20.39 4.79
C ALA A 86 2.79 19.17 5.18
N PHE A 87 3.13 17.99 4.65
CA PHE A 87 2.37 16.74 4.79
C PHE A 87 3.03 15.71 5.71
N GLY A 88 4.21 16.00 6.28
CA GLY A 88 4.94 15.07 7.14
C GLY A 88 6.43 15.35 7.21
N GLU A 89 7.23 14.31 7.40
CA GLU A 89 8.68 14.42 7.60
C GLU A 89 9.45 13.33 6.87
N VAL A 90 10.74 13.58 6.68
CA VAL A 90 11.70 12.64 6.12
C VAL A 90 12.67 12.22 7.22
N GLN A 91 12.80 10.92 7.43
CA GLN A 91 13.63 10.31 8.46
C GLN A 91 14.75 9.51 7.82
N LEU A 92 15.99 9.69 8.31
CA LEU A 92 17.06 8.73 8.09
C LEU A 92 16.76 7.51 8.96
N VAL A 93 16.58 6.35 8.34
CA VAL A 93 16.22 5.10 9.00
C VAL A 93 17.19 3.99 8.67
N ARG A 94 17.26 3.00 9.55
CA ARG A 94 17.99 1.76 9.32
C ARG A 94 17.01 0.59 9.42
N HIS A 95 16.92 -0.23 8.38
CA HIS A 95 16.11 -1.45 8.46
C HIS A 95 16.73 -2.43 9.46
N LYS A 96 15.95 -2.89 10.44
CA LYS A 96 16.47 -3.63 11.61
C LYS A 96 17.13 -4.95 11.22
N SER A 97 16.55 -5.66 10.25
CA SER A 97 17.04 -6.97 9.81
C SER A 97 18.23 -6.85 8.86
N THR A 98 18.09 -6.08 7.76
CA THR A 98 19.13 -6.00 6.72
C THR A 98 20.25 -5.02 7.03
N ARG A 99 20.07 -4.18 8.07
CA ARG A 99 20.99 -3.10 8.48
C ARG A 99 21.28 -2.03 7.42
N LYS A 100 20.59 -2.09 6.27
CA LYS A 100 20.63 -1.08 5.21
C LYS A 100 20.00 0.23 5.70
N VAL A 101 20.53 1.34 5.20
CA VAL A 101 20.14 2.70 5.60
C VAL A 101 19.38 3.35 4.45
N TYR A 102 18.30 4.06 4.77
CA TYR A 102 17.37 4.68 3.83
C TYR A 102 16.91 6.05 4.32
N ALA A 103 16.36 6.85 3.40
CA ALA A 103 15.54 8.01 3.74
C ALA A 103 14.06 7.64 3.59
N MET A 104 13.32 7.62 4.70
CA MET A 104 11.89 7.29 4.73
C MET A 104 11.06 8.57 4.78
N LYS A 105 10.26 8.82 3.74
CA LYS A 105 9.30 9.93 3.69
C LYS A 105 7.95 9.48 4.26
N LEU A 106 7.48 10.17 5.29
CA LEU A 106 6.17 9.93 5.89
C LEU A 106 5.18 10.97 5.37
N LEU A 107 4.01 10.50 4.93
CA LEU A 107 2.90 11.34 4.48
C LEU A 107 1.69 11.08 5.37
N SER A 108 1.15 12.14 5.97
CA SER A 108 -0.03 12.07 6.83
C SER A 108 -1.31 11.96 5.99
N LYS A 109 -1.94 10.77 6.01
CA LYS A 109 -3.25 10.53 5.36
C LYS A 109 -4.29 11.56 5.79
N PHE A 110 -4.32 11.92 7.07
CA PHE A 110 -5.26 12.89 7.62
C PHE A 110 -5.06 14.28 7.01
N GLU A 111 -3.82 14.79 6.96
CA GLU A 111 -3.55 16.12 6.40
C GLU A 111 -3.83 16.18 4.90
N MET A 112 -3.57 15.08 4.18
CA MET A 112 -3.87 14.98 2.74
C MET A 112 -5.38 15.06 2.47
N ILE A 113 -6.19 14.31 3.23
CA ILE A 113 -7.65 14.35 3.12
C ILE A 113 -8.17 15.74 3.49
N LYS A 114 -7.69 16.30 4.60
CA LYS A 114 -8.11 17.62 5.11
C LYS A 114 -7.87 18.76 4.12
N ARG A 115 -6.79 18.67 3.32
CA ARG A 115 -6.43 19.70 2.32
C ARG A 115 -6.97 19.40 0.93
N SER A 116 -7.70 18.28 0.76
CA SER A 116 -8.20 17.79 -0.54
C SER A 116 -7.11 17.57 -1.58
N ASP A 117 -5.88 17.31 -1.13
CA ASP A 117 -4.72 17.09 -1.99
C ASP A 117 -4.17 15.68 -1.73
N SER A 118 -4.69 14.70 -2.48
CA SER A 118 -4.50 13.27 -2.23
C SER A 118 -4.14 12.46 -3.47
N ALA A 119 -3.78 13.10 -4.58
CA ALA A 119 -3.40 12.39 -5.81
C ALA A 119 -1.90 12.51 -6.16
N PHE A 120 -1.20 13.53 -5.65
CA PHE A 120 0.18 13.82 -6.05
C PHE A 120 1.18 12.70 -5.76
N PHE A 121 0.90 11.85 -4.76
CA PHE A 121 1.83 10.80 -4.36
C PHE A 121 1.92 9.65 -5.37
N TRP A 122 0.93 9.48 -6.27
CA TRP A 122 0.95 8.44 -7.29
C TRP A 122 2.11 8.68 -8.26
N GLU A 123 2.20 9.88 -8.81
CA GLU A 123 3.29 10.28 -9.71
C GLU A 123 4.65 10.25 -8.99
N GLU A 124 4.71 10.74 -7.75
CA GLU A 124 5.95 10.68 -6.96
C GLU A 124 6.44 9.23 -6.80
N ARG A 125 5.55 8.31 -6.40
CA ARG A 125 5.86 6.89 -6.27
C ARG A 125 6.30 6.28 -7.60
N ASP A 126 5.55 6.51 -8.67
CA ASP A 126 5.77 5.86 -9.96
C ASP A 126 7.05 6.33 -10.63
N ILE A 127 7.38 7.63 -10.52
CA ILE A 127 8.66 8.18 -10.99
C ILE A 127 9.81 7.53 -10.22
N MET A 128 9.78 7.51 -8.89
CA MET A 128 10.89 6.97 -8.09
C MET A 128 11.04 5.45 -8.23
N ALA A 129 9.95 4.72 -8.46
CA ALA A 129 9.95 3.27 -8.63
C ALA A 129 10.40 2.83 -10.04
N PHE A 130 10.01 3.57 -11.09
CA PHE A 130 10.11 3.07 -12.48
C PHE A 130 10.99 3.90 -13.42
N ALA A 131 11.46 5.09 -13.04
CA ALA A 131 12.26 5.94 -13.93
C ALA A 131 13.60 5.30 -14.35
N ASN A 132 14.14 4.35 -13.58
CA ASN A 132 15.41 3.64 -13.83
C ASN A 132 16.53 4.57 -14.37
N SER A 133 16.73 5.70 -13.69
CA SER A 133 17.63 6.76 -14.10
C SER A 133 18.57 7.10 -12.94
N PRO A 134 19.88 7.26 -13.17
CA PRO A 134 20.82 7.65 -12.12
C PRO A 134 20.56 9.07 -11.57
N TRP A 135 19.70 9.85 -12.24
CA TRP A 135 19.32 11.21 -11.85
C TRP A 135 18.08 11.25 -10.95
N VAL A 136 17.38 10.12 -10.77
CA VAL A 136 16.17 10.02 -9.96
C VAL A 136 16.48 9.19 -8.72
N VAL A 137 16.08 9.69 -7.55
CA VAL A 137 16.20 8.92 -6.31
C VAL A 137 15.30 7.69 -6.41
N GLN A 138 15.89 6.52 -6.21
CA GLN A 138 15.19 5.24 -6.32
C GLN A 138 14.48 4.88 -5.01
N VAL A 139 13.27 4.34 -5.13
CA VAL A 139 12.50 3.76 -4.02
C VAL A 139 12.97 2.34 -3.67
#